data_AF-A0A953CWE9-F1
#
_entry.id   AF-A0A953CWE9-F1
#
_cell.length_a   1.000
_cell.length_b   1.000
_cell.length_c   1.000
_cell.angle_alpha   90.00
_cell.angle_beta   90.00
_cell.angle_gamma   90.00
#
_symmetry.space_group_name_H-M   'P 1'
#
loop_
_entity.id
_entity.type
_entity.pdbx_description
1 polymer ?
#
loop_
_entity_poly.entity_id
_entity_poly.type
_entity_poly.pdbx_seq_one_letter_code
_entity_poly.pdbx_strand_id
1 'polypeptide(L)' 'KCERCWHYRADVGHDPQHPDLCGRCTANLHGAGEPRSHA' A
#
# COMPACT_ATOMS: atom_id res chain seq x y z
N LYS A 1 4.28 -11.71 3.78
CA LYS A 1 5.18 -11.06 2.79
C LYS A 1 4.29 -10.22 1.89
N CYS A 2 4.64 -8.97 1.59
CA CYS A 2 3.84 -8.14 0.69
C CYS A 2 4.19 -8.47 -0.77
N GLU A 3 3.21 -8.79 -1.62
CA GLU A 3 3.44 -9.15 -3.03
C GLU A 3 3.93 -7.97 -3.89
N ARG A 4 3.68 -6.72 -3.47
CA ARG A 4 4.13 -5.52 -4.19
C ARG A 4 5.55 -5.10 -3.86
N CYS A 5 5.86 -4.86 -2.58
CA CYS A 5 7.18 -4.37 -2.16
C CYS A 5 8.13 -5.47 -1.69
N TRP A 6 7.67 -6.73 -1.66
CA TRP A 6 8.46 -7.91 -1.30
C TRP A 6 9.01 -7.93 0.14
N HIS A 7 8.66 -6.92 0.94
CA HIS A 7 9.02 -6.86 2.36
C HIS A 7 8.10 -7.74 3.22
N TYR A 8 8.69 -8.34 4.25
CA TYR A 8 7.93 -8.90 5.36
C TYR A 8 7.51 -7.77 6.29
N ARG A 9 6.19 -7.59 6.43
CA ARG A 9 5.58 -6.56 7.27
C ARG A 9 4.41 -7.18 8.02
N ALA A 10 4.15 -6.70 9.23
CA ALA A 10 3.05 -7.19 10.07
C ALA A 10 1.67 -6.69 9.60
N ASP A 11 1.64 -5.65 8.77
CA ASP A 11 0.45 -5.01 8.22
C ASP A 11 0.04 -5.57 6.84
N VAL A 12 0.59 -6.71 6.41
CA VAL A 12 0.11 -7.41 5.20
C VAL A 12 -1.29 -7.93 5.47
N GLY A 13 -2.23 -7.58 4.59
CA GLY A 13 -3.64 -7.90 4.72
C GLY A 13 -4.42 -6.97 5.63
N HIS A 14 -3.89 -5.77 5.91
CA HIS A 14 -4.60 -4.74 6.68
C HIS A 14 -5.90 -4.28 5.99
N ASP A 15 -5.94 -4.25 4.67
CA ASP A 15 -7.11 -3.88 3.88
C ASP A 15 -7.82 -5.15 3.38
N PRO A 16 -9.11 -5.37 3.70
CA PRO A 16 -9.88 -6.53 3.22
C PRO A 16 -9.96 -6.63 1.69
N GLN A 17 -9.87 -5.51 0.97
CA GLN A 17 -9.86 -5.48 -0.50
C GLN A 17 -8.49 -5.87 -1.08
N HIS A 18 -7.43 -5.81 -0.28
CA HIS A 18 -6.05 -6.07 -0.68
C HIS A 18 -5.31 -6.97 0.33
N PRO A 19 -5.75 -8.23 0.50
CA PRO A 19 -5.22 -9.14 1.52
C PRO A 19 -3.72 -9.46 1.37
N ASP A 20 -3.18 -9.33 0.15
CA ASP A 20 -1.77 -9.64 -0.16
C ASP A 20 -0.83 -8.42 -0.07
N LEU A 21 -1.37 -7.24 0.23
CA LEU A 21 -0.64 -5.98 0.29
C LEU A 21 -0.45 -5.50 1.73
N CYS A 22 0.67 -4.82 1.97
CA CYS A 22 0.87 -4.08 3.22
C CYS A 22 0.19 -2.71 3.19
N GLY A 23 -0.16 -2.17 4.35
CA GLY A 23 -0.85 -0.88 4.49
C GLY A 23 -0.16 0.28 3.75
N ARG A 24 1.18 0.32 3.74
CA ARG A 24 1.93 1.31 2.94
C ARG A 24 1.65 1.19 1.44
N CYS A 25 1.63 -0.04 0.93
CA CYS A 25 1.39 -0.31 -0.48
C CYS A 25 -0.05 0.02 -0.86
N THR A 26 -1.01 -0.32 0.00
CA THR A 26 -2.41 0.05 -0.16
C THR A 26 -2.59 1.57 -0.17
N ALA A 27 -2.03 2.28 0.80
CA ALA A 27 -2.11 3.74 0.86
C ALA A 27 -1.45 4.43 -0.36
N ASN A 28 -0.36 3.86 -0.88
CA ASN A 28 0.31 4.40 -2.05
C ASN A 28 -0.43 4.14 -3.37
N LEU A 29 -1.20 3.04 -3.47
CA LEU A 29 -1.96 2.66 -4.66
C LEU A 29 -3.36 3.26 -4.69
N HIS A 30 -4.04 3.23 -3.54
CA HIS A 30 -5.46 3.47 -3.39
C HIS A 30 -5.75 4.66 -2.46
N GLY A 31 -4.72 5.23 -1.82
CA GLY A 31 -4.88 6.51 -1.14
C GLY A 31 -5.17 7.62 -2.14
N ALA A 32 -5.69 8.74 -1.63
CA ALA A 32 -6.18 9.86 -2.45
C ALA A 32 -5.12 10.52 -3.36
N GLY A 33 -3.85 10.13 -3.25
CA GLY A 33 -2.72 10.84 -3.84
C GLY A 33 -2.52 12.19 -3.15
N GLU A 34 -1.29 12.68 -3.11
CA GLU A 34 -1.04 14.04 -2.64
C GLU A 34 -1.14 15.01 -3.82
N PRO A 35 -1.79 16.18 -3.69
CA PRO A 35 -1.80 17.18 -4.76
C PRO A 35 -0.35 17.56 -5.08
N ARG A 36 0.10 17.23 -6.30
CA ARG A 36 1.43 17.57 -6.78
C ARG A 36 1.35 18.93 -7.46
N SER A 37 2.02 19.94 -6.89
CA SER A 37 1.96 21.31 -7.41
C SER A 37 2.95 21.60 -8.54
N HIS A 38 4.00 20.80 -8.74
CA HIS A 38 5.01 21.04 -9.78
C HIS A 38 5.65 19.74 -10.28
N ALA A 39 6.12 19.75 -11.54
CA ALA A 39 6.92 18.73 -12.20
C ALA A 39 8.37 19.21 -12.36
#